data_AF-A0A448WJB7-F1
#
_entry.id   AF-A0A448WJB7-F1
#
_cell.length_a   1.000
_cell.length_b   1.000
_cell.length_c   1.000
_cell.angle_alpha   90.00
_cell.angle_beta   90.00
_cell.angle_gamma   90.00
#
_symmetry.space_group_name_H-M   'P 1'
#
loop_
_entity.id
_entity.type
_entity.pdbx_description
1 polymer ?
#
loop_
_entity_poly.entity_id
_entity_poly.type
_entity_poly.pdbx_seq_one_letter_code
_entity_poly.pdbx_strand_id
1 'polypeptide(L)'
;MISRRNSVARFVKDPISPSEEISSYNLIAPDSFKARYVFEVAWEVVNKVGGIYTVIRTKAASHVQELGDRYVLIGPLNEMCMRTEVDITEPTSEQLKRTIAKMRDHDIKIVFGRWLIEGYPSVVLFDIGSSAWRIDSWKKELWDSCNIGVPVHDSECNDAVIFGGLVSWFLGEITSELSHFLDSLSLRHIPIVYCGQLRQSGEQFGYHWFIDCQ
;
A
#
# COMPACT_ATOMS: atom_id res chain seq x y z
N MET A 1 -58.73 -1.00 31.31
CA MET A 1 -57.34 -1.33 31.72
C MET A 1 -57.04 -2.74 31.28
N ILE A 2 -56.34 -2.92 30.17
CA ILE A 2 -55.93 -4.25 29.68
C ILE A 2 -54.41 -4.27 29.57
N SER A 3 -53.85 -5.24 30.26
CA SER A 3 -52.45 -5.51 30.53
C SER A 3 -51.72 -6.06 29.30
N ARG A 4 -50.41 -5.78 29.22
CA ARG A 4 -49.48 -6.31 28.21
C ARG A 4 -49.11 -7.77 28.48
N ARG A 5 -48.93 -8.55 27.40
CA ARG A 5 -47.93 -9.64 27.27
C ARG A 5 -47.59 -9.92 25.78
N ASN A 6 -46.30 -10.20 25.53
CA ASN A 6 -45.62 -10.52 24.24
C ASN A 6 -46.26 -11.73 23.50
N SER A 7 -46.14 -11.93 22.17
CA SER A 7 -44.93 -12.37 21.46
C SER A 7 -45.18 -12.55 19.94
N VAL A 8 -44.16 -12.28 19.11
CA VAL A 8 -43.77 -12.95 17.84
C VAL A 8 -44.81 -13.06 16.69
N ALA A 9 -44.56 -12.30 15.61
CA ALA A 9 -44.86 -12.75 14.24
C ALA A 9 -43.74 -12.30 13.30
N ARG A 10 -43.15 -13.28 12.61
CA ARG A 10 -42.04 -13.16 11.66
C ARG A 10 -42.50 -12.35 10.44
N PHE A 11 -41.79 -11.29 10.11
CA PHE A 11 -41.88 -10.70 8.78
C PHE A 11 -41.12 -11.62 7.82
N VAL A 12 -41.87 -12.43 7.07
CA VAL A 12 -41.37 -13.08 5.86
C VAL A 12 -41.08 -11.94 4.88
N LYS A 13 -39.80 -11.63 4.69
CA LYS A 13 -39.34 -10.88 3.52
C LYS A 13 -39.30 -11.90 2.38
N ASP A 14 -40.01 -11.62 1.30
CA ASP A 14 -40.05 -12.49 0.13
C ASP A 14 -38.64 -12.86 -0.35
N PRO A 15 -38.38 -14.11 -0.74
CA PRO A 15 -37.08 -14.52 -1.23
C PRO A 15 -36.80 -13.87 -2.58
N ILE A 16 -35.83 -12.95 -2.59
CA ILE A 16 -35.22 -12.42 -3.82
C ILE A 16 -34.59 -13.61 -4.56
N SER A 17 -34.94 -13.79 -5.83
CA SER A 17 -34.41 -14.86 -6.66
C SER A 17 -32.88 -14.75 -6.78
N PRO A 18 -32.11 -15.84 -6.60
CA PRO A 18 -30.64 -15.83 -6.64
C PRO A 18 -30.00 -15.32 -7.95
N SER A 19 -30.79 -15.11 -9.00
CA SER A 19 -30.30 -14.81 -10.36
C SER A 19 -29.95 -13.34 -10.60
N GLU A 20 -30.48 -12.40 -9.82
CA GLU A 20 -30.30 -10.96 -10.12
C GLU A 20 -29.08 -10.33 -9.40
N GLU A 21 -28.71 -10.81 -8.21
CA GLU A 21 -27.49 -10.34 -7.52
C GLU A 21 -26.19 -10.93 -8.10
N ILE A 22 -26.25 -12.09 -8.77
CA ILE A 22 -25.06 -12.73 -9.37
C ILE A 22 -24.60 -12.00 -10.65
N SER A 23 -25.44 -11.17 -11.26
CA SER A 23 -25.11 -10.50 -12.53
C SER A 23 -24.16 -9.30 -12.37
N SER A 24 -24.12 -8.61 -11.23
CA SER A 24 -23.29 -7.40 -11.09
C SER A 24 -21.82 -7.72 -10.80
N TYR A 25 -21.53 -8.82 -10.10
CA TYR A 25 -20.16 -9.28 -9.84
C TYR A 25 -19.46 -9.86 -11.07
N ASN A 26 -20.24 -10.32 -12.06
CA ASN A 26 -19.72 -10.87 -13.32
C ASN A 26 -19.49 -9.80 -14.42
N LEU A 27 -19.81 -8.52 -14.15
CA LEU A 27 -19.53 -7.42 -15.11
C LEU A 27 -18.12 -6.85 -14.98
N ILE A 28 -17.35 -7.27 -13.97
CA ILE A 28 -15.92 -7.03 -13.94
C ILE A 28 -15.29 -8.07 -14.85
N ALA A 29 -15.03 -7.71 -16.11
CA ALA A 29 -14.38 -8.59 -17.08
C ALA A 29 -13.18 -9.30 -16.42
N PRO A 30 -13.03 -10.63 -16.55
CA PRO A 30 -11.96 -11.38 -15.88
C PRO A 30 -10.55 -10.86 -16.24
N ASP A 31 -10.39 -10.16 -17.37
CA ASP A 31 -9.13 -9.51 -17.77
C ASP A 31 -8.85 -8.18 -17.05
N SER A 32 -9.83 -7.55 -16.40
CA SER A 32 -9.60 -6.34 -15.58
C SER A 32 -8.80 -6.63 -14.30
N PHE A 33 -8.81 -7.88 -13.83
CA PHE A 33 -7.91 -8.36 -12.76
C PHE A 33 -6.50 -8.69 -13.25
N LYS A 34 -6.22 -8.73 -14.55
CA LYS A 34 -4.85 -8.98 -15.05
C LYS A 34 -3.96 -7.73 -15.09
N ALA A 35 -4.55 -6.55 -14.97
CA ALA A 35 -3.84 -5.27 -15.01
C ALA A 35 -3.64 -4.63 -13.63
N ARG A 36 -3.66 -5.42 -12.54
CA ARG A 36 -3.53 -4.87 -11.18
C ARG A 36 -2.09 -4.75 -10.73
N TYR A 37 -1.72 -3.58 -10.22
CA TYR A 37 -0.53 -3.42 -9.39
C TYR A 37 -0.90 -3.66 -7.93
N VAL A 38 0.00 -4.35 -7.22
CA VAL A 38 -0.14 -4.57 -5.78
C VAL A 38 1.11 -4.02 -5.10
N PHE A 39 0.91 -3.06 -4.23
CA PHE A 39 1.96 -2.48 -3.41
C PHE A 39 1.79 -2.96 -1.97
N GLU A 40 2.75 -3.74 -1.49
CA GLU A 40 2.79 -4.17 -0.08
C GLU A 40 3.87 -3.38 0.65
N VAL A 41 3.48 -2.70 1.72
CA VAL A 41 4.29 -1.67 2.36
C VAL A 41 4.51 -2.06 3.80
N ALA A 42 5.77 -2.14 4.20
CA ALA A 42 6.10 -2.37 5.59
C ALA A 42 7.47 -1.81 5.95
N TRP A 43 7.62 -1.48 7.23
CA TRP A 43 8.89 -1.04 7.79
C TRP A 43 10.01 -2.10 7.66
N GLU A 44 9.62 -3.37 7.63
CA GLU A 44 10.54 -4.52 7.62
C GLU A 44 10.87 -5.05 6.21
N VAL A 45 10.42 -4.38 5.15
CA VAL A 45 10.85 -4.69 3.77
C VAL A 45 12.34 -4.41 3.64
N VAL A 46 13.14 -5.44 3.37
CA VAL A 46 14.62 -5.37 3.33
C VAL A 46 15.23 -4.83 4.63
N ASN A 47 14.54 -5.00 5.77
CA ASN A 47 15.03 -4.48 7.04
C ASN A 47 14.59 -5.41 8.18
N LYS A 48 15.47 -6.31 8.59
CA LYS A 48 15.14 -7.32 9.60
C LYS A 48 15.09 -6.71 11.00
N VAL A 49 13.89 -6.39 11.46
CA VAL A 49 13.64 -5.87 12.83
C VAL A 49 12.91 -6.89 13.70
N GLY A 50 11.94 -7.63 13.15
CA GLY A 50 11.07 -8.51 13.91
C GLY A 50 10.43 -9.61 13.07
N GLY A 51 9.20 -9.98 13.46
CA GLY A 51 8.47 -11.08 12.83
C GLY A 51 7.91 -10.73 11.45
N ILE A 52 7.64 -9.46 11.16
CA ILE A 52 7.00 -9.02 9.90
C ILE A 52 7.94 -9.29 8.72
N TYR A 53 9.25 -9.09 8.89
CA TYR A 53 10.27 -9.48 7.91
C TYR A 53 10.08 -10.92 7.46
N THR A 54 9.88 -11.84 8.41
CA THR A 54 9.70 -13.26 8.12
C THR A 54 8.38 -13.52 7.40
N VAL A 55 7.30 -12.85 7.80
CA VAL A 55 5.97 -13.00 7.18
C VAL A 55 6.00 -12.55 5.72
N ILE A 56 6.58 -11.38 5.42
CA ILE A 56 6.68 -10.87 4.05
C ILE A 56 7.57 -11.81 3.23
N ARG A 57 8.72 -12.20 3.78
CA ARG A 57 9.69 -13.06 3.09
C ARG A 57 9.10 -14.43 2.70
N THR A 58 8.24 -15.01 3.52
CA THR A 58 7.62 -16.31 3.22
C THR A 58 6.41 -16.22 2.30
N LYS A 59 5.76 -15.06 2.20
CA LYS A 59 4.60 -14.83 1.33
C LYS A 59 4.97 -14.31 -0.06
N ALA A 60 6.10 -13.61 -0.18
CA ALA A 60 6.51 -12.93 -1.41
C ALA A 60 6.52 -13.89 -2.62
N ALA A 61 7.01 -15.11 -2.47
CA ALA A 61 7.08 -16.10 -3.55
C ALA A 61 5.70 -16.39 -4.19
N SER A 62 4.68 -16.60 -3.36
CA SER A 62 3.31 -16.84 -3.82
C SER A 62 2.72 -15.62 -4.54
N HIS A 63 2.97 -14.42 -4.02
CA HIS A 63 2.48 -13.19 -4.66
C HIS A 63 3.17 -12.91 -6.00
N VAL A 64 4.48 -13.14 -6.10
CA VAL A 64 5.19 -13.01 -7.39
C VAL A 64 4.73 -14.07 -8.39
N GLN A 65 4.40 -15.29 -7.95
CA GLN A 65 3.86 -16.31 -8.84
C GLN A 65 2.52 -15.87 -9.49
N GLU A 66 1.68 -15.15 -8.75
CA GLU A 66 0.39 -14.66 -9.23
C GLU A 66 0.51 -13.36 -10.05
N LEU A 67 1.33 -12.41 -9.57
CA LEU A 67 1.31 -11.02 -10.05
C LEU A 67 2.55 -10.65 -10.87
N GLY A 68 3.65 -11.40 -10.74
CA GLY A 68 4.93 -11.11 -11.38
C GLY A 68 5.47 -9.74 -10.98
N ASP A 69 5.93 -8.97 -11.96
CA ASP A 69 6.51 -7.62 -11.80
C ASP A 69 5.51 -6.56 -11.32
N ARG A 70 4.22 -6.90 -11.21
CA ARG A 70 3.19 -6.01 -10.69
C ARG A 70 3.06 -6.06 -9.17
N TYR A 71 3.72 -7.00 -8.51
CA TYR A 71 3.85 -7.04 -7.06
C TYR A 71 5.14 -6.32 -6.65
N VAL A 72 4.98 -5.21 -5.94
CA VAL A 72 6.08 -4.35 -5.53
C VAL A 72 6.02 -4.13 -4.03
N LEU A 73 7.12 -4.45 -3.35
CA LEU A 73 7.27 -4.20 -1.93
C LEU A 73 7.85 -2.80 -1.71
N ILE A 74 7.34 -2.08 -0.71
CA ILE A 74 7.81 -0.74 -0.37
C ILE A 74 8.31 -0.71 1.07
N GLY A 75 9.50 -0.17 1.26
CA GLY A 75 10.13 -0.06 2.58
C GLY A 75 10.98 1.19 2.75
N PRO A 76 11.42 1.47 3.99
CA PRO A 76 12.44 2.47 4.24
C PRO A 76 13.82 1.95 3.79
N LEU A 77 14.66 2.85 3.26
CA LEU A 77 16.00 2.53 2.82
C LEU A 77 16.93 2.36 4.02
N ASN A 78 17.31 1.12 4.29
CA ASN A 78 18.48 0.80 5.13
C ASN A 78 19.67 0.48 4.22
N GLU A 79 20.65 1.38 4.13
CA GLU A 79 21.79 1.21 3.21
C GLU A 79 22.59 -0.07 3.46
N MET A 80 22.72 -0.50 4.71
CA MET A 80 23.49 -1.71 5.05
C MET A 80 22.78 -2.96 4.53
N CYS A 81 21.49 -3.08 4.82
CA CYS A 81 20.68 -4.22 4.37
C CYS A 81 20.51 -4.22 2.85
N MET A 82 20.28 -3.05 2.24
CA MET A 82 20.14 -2.91 0.79
C MET A 82 21.36 -3.46 0.05
N ARG A 83 22.59 -3.15 0.50
CA ARG A 83 23.83 -3.63 -0.15
C ARG A 83 23.97 -5.15 -0.16
N THR A 84 23.37 -5.84 0.80
CA THR A 84 23.53 -7.30 0.96
C THR A 84 22.31 -8.08 0.48
N GLU A 85 21.13 -7.48 0.52
CA GLU A 85 19.86 -8.16 0.25
C GLU A 85 19.19 -7.70 -1.05
N VAL A 86 19.65 -6.63 -1.70
CA VAL A 86 19.00 -6.10 -2.90
C VAL A 86 19.93 -6.11 -4.09
N ASP A 87 19.43 -6.67 -5.19
CA ASP A 87 20.02 -6.51 -6.51
C ASP A 87 19.46 -5.23 -7.15
N ILE A 88 20.29 -4.19 -7.21
CA ILE A 88 19.91 -2.88 -7.74
C ILE A 88 19.76 -2.98 -9.25
N THR A 89 18.55 -2.75 -9.72
CA THR A 89 18.18 -2.83 -11.13
C THR A 89 17.28 -1.64 -11.48
N GLU A 90 16.91 -1.50 -12.75
CA GLU A 90 15.90 -0.52 -13.17
C GLU A 90 14.54 -1.22 -13.36
N PRO A 91 13.41 -0.53 -13.12
CA PRO A 91 12.10 -1.14 -13.25
C PRO A 91 11.77 -1.55 -14.68
N THR A 92 11.11 -2.69 -14.86
CA THR A 92 10.63 -3.10 -16.20
C THR A 92 9.51 -2.18 -16.70
N SER A 93 8.66 -1.69 -15.78
CA SER A 93 7.55 -0.79 -16.11
C SER A 93 8.02 0.65 -16.34
N GLU A 94 7.62 1.21 -17.48
CA GLU A 94 7.87 2.61 -17.82
C GLU A 94 7.14 3.58 -16.89
N GLN A 95 5.94 3.22 -16.41
CA GLN A 95 5.20 4.03 -15.44
C GLN A 95 5.97 4.14 -14.14
N LEU A 96 6.49 3.01 -13.64
CA LEU A 96 7.29 2.98 -12.42
C LEU A 96 8.61 3.76 -12.57
N LYS A 97 9.28 3.65 -13.71
CA LYS A 97 10.46 4.48 -14.04
C LYS A 97 10.15 5.96 -13.98
N ARG A 98 9.06 6.40 -14.61
CA ARG A 98 8.64 7.81 -14.63
C ARG A 98 8.30 8.32 -13.26
N THR A 99 7.55 7.56 -12.46
CA THR A 99 7.22 7.92 -11.08
C THR A 99 8.49 8.09 -10.23
N ILE A 100 9.42 7.14 -10.30
CA ILE A 100 10.68 7.23 -9.56
C ILE A 100 11.51 8.43 -10.03
N ALA A 101 11.58 8.69 -11.34
CA ALA A 101 12.28 9.84 -11.89
C ALA A 101 11.69 11.16 -11.38
N LYS A 102 10.36 11.34 -11.44
CA LYS A 102 9.69 12.54 -10.92
C LYS A 102 9.99 12.78 -9.44
N MET A 103 9.95 11.75 -8.61
CA MET A 103 10.27 11.91 -7.19
C MET A 103 11.75 12.22 -6.96
N ARG A 104 12.67 11.64 -7.76
CA ARG A 104 14.09 11.99 -7.73
C ARG A 104 14.34 13.43 -8.15
N ASP A 105 13.55 13.98 -9.07
CA ASP A 105 13.61 15.41 -9.45
C ASP A 105 13.23 16.35 -8.30
N HIS A 106 12.57 15.83 -7.26
CA HIS A 106 12.28 16.53 -6.00
C HIS A 106 13.27 16.18 -4.87
N ASP A 107 14.48 15.75 -5.22
CA ASP A 107 15.56 15.38 -4.29
C ASP A 107 15.22 14.21 -3.34
N ILE A 108 14.19 13.42 -3.68
CA ILE A 108 13.85 12.21 -2.91
C ILE A 108 14.75 11.07 -3.35
N LYS A 109 15.56 10.57 -2.41
CA LYS A 109 16.44 9.43 -2.70
C LYS A 109 15.64 8.13 -2.62
N ILE A 110 15.50 7.50 -3.78
CA ILE A 110 14.76 6.25 -3.98
C ILE A 110 15.66 5.21 -4.63
N VAL A 111 15.68 4.00 -4.07
CA VAL A 111 16.35 2.84 -4.65
C VAL A 111 15.29 1.86 -5.14
N PHE A 112 15.40 1.44 -6.40
CA PHE A 112 14.63 0.33 -6.94
C PHE A 112 15.55 -0.88 -7.12
N GLY A 113 14.99 -2.08 -6.95
CA GLY A 113 15.73 -3.30 -7.18
C GLY A 113 14.88 -4.54 -6.98
N ARG A 114 15.57 -5.67 -6.80
CA ARG A 114 14.97 -6.98 -6.52
C ARG A 114 15.49 -7.51 -5.20
N TRP A 115 14.59 -7.94 -4.33
CA TRP A 115 14.99 -8.53 -3.05
C TRP A 115 15.49 -9.96 -3.28
N LEU A 116 16.70 -10.26 -2.79
CA LEU A 116 17.38 -11.54 -2.86
C LEU A 116 16.77 -12.58 -1.90
N ILE A 117 15.48 -12.84 -2.09
CA ILE A 117 14.68 -13.85 -1.38
C ILE A 117 13.94 -14.74 -2.38
N GLU A 118 13.26 -15.75 -1.88
CA GLU A 118 12.42 -16.61 -2.71
C GLU A 118 11.32 -15.79 -3.40
N GLY A 119 11.16 -15.99 -4.70
CA GLY A 119 10.25 -15.20 -5.55
C GLY A 119 10.90 -14.00 -6.24
N TYR A 120 12.06 -13.52 -5.79
CA TYR A 120 12.78 -12.37 -6.39
C TYR A 120 11.85 -11.15 -6.66
N PRO A 121 11.11 -10.67 -5.63
CA PRO A 121 10.12 -9.59 -5.80
C PRO A 121 10.79 -8.24 -6.06
N SER A 122 10.07 -7.35 -6.76
CA SER A 122 10.48 -5.95 -6.91
C SER A 122 10.35 -5.19 -5.60
N VAL A 123 11.30 -4.29 -5.34
CA VAL A 123 11.30 -3.43 -4.15
C VAL A 123 11.54 -1.97 -4.51
N VAL A 124 10.85 -1.07 -3.81
CA VAL A 124 11.09 0.38 -3.80
C VAL A 124 11.45 0.78 -2.37
N LEU A 125 12.65 1.34 -2.19
CA LEU A 125 13.18 1.75 -0.89
C LEU A 125 13.34 3.26 -0.83
N PHE A 126 12.73 3.89 0.16
CA PHE A 126 12.74 5.33 0.37
C PHE A 126 13.73 5.77 1.45
N ASP A 127 14.63 6.70 1.12
CA ASP A 127 15.43 7.37 2.14
C ASP A 127 14.58 8.39 2.91
N ILE A 128 14.18 8.04 4.14
CA ILE A 128 13.42 8.91 5.04
C ILE A 128 14.17 10.22 5.31
N GLY A 129 15.50 10.15 5.44
CA GLY A 129 16.33 11.32 5.75
C GLY A 129 16.28 12.39 4.65
N SER A 130 16.13 11.97 3.38
CA SER A 130 16.02 12.89 2.24
C SER A 130 14.78 13.80 2.30
N SER A 131 13.76 13.42 3.07
CA SER A 131 12.45 14.08 3.11
C SER A 131 12.13 14.71 4.46
N ALA A 132 13.08 14.72 5.39
CA ALA A 132 12.89 15.27 6.73
C ALA A 132 12.47 16.75 6.73
N TRP A 133 12.85 17.50 5.69
CA TRP A 133 12.47 18.91 5.53
C TRP A 133 10.95 19.13 5.35
N ARG A 134 10.19 18.10 4.97
CA ARG A 134 8.75 18.19 4.70
C ARG A 134 7.89 17.70 5.87
N ILE A 135 8.50 17.26 6.98
CA ILE A 135 7.80 16.63 8.12
C ILE A 135 6.70 17.52 8.71
N ASP A 136 6.93 18.83 8.82
CA ASP A 136 5.96 19.75 9.43
C ASP A 136 4.68 19.87 8.57
N SER A 137 4.81 19.81 7.24
CA SER A 137 3.66 19.78 6.32
C SER A 137 2.84 18.51 6.54
N TRP A 138 3.50 17.35 6.57
CA TRP A 138 2.80 16.06 6.75
C TRP A 138 2.18 15.91 8.14
N LYS A 139 2.83 16.42 9.19
CA LYS A 139 2.22 16.49 10.53
C LYS A 139 0.97 17.34 10.54
N LYS A 140 1.00 18.48 9.85
CA LYS A 140 -0.17 19.34 9.70
C LYS A 140 -1.28 18.65 8.93
N GLU A 141 -0.98 18.02 7.80
CA GLU A 141 -1.96 17.25 7.00
C GLU A 141 -2.60 16.12 7.82
N LEU A 142 -1.80 15.40 8.62
CA LEU A 142 -2.29 14.36 9.52
C LEU A 142 -3.24 14.91 10.60
N TRP A 143 -2.91 16.07 11.17
CA TRP A 143 -3.77 16.76 12.12
C TRP A 143 -5.07 17.23 11.47
N ASP A 144 -4.98 17.89 10.31
CA ASP A 144 -6.14 18.43 9.60
C ASP A 144 -7.10 17.32 9.13
N SER A 145 -6.56 16.15 8.77
CA SER A 145 -7.34 15.03 8.24
C SER A 145 -7.92 14.12 9.32
N CYS A 146 -7.17 13.87 10.40
CA CYS A 146 -7.50 12.82 11.38
C CYS A 146 -7.45 13.29 12.84
N ASN A 147 -7.05 14.54 13.10
CA ASN A 147 -6.87 15.11 14.44
C ASN A 147 -5.88 14.29 15.30
N ILE A 148 -4.83 13.75 14.66
CA ILE A 148 -3.76 12.98 15.30
C ILE A 148 -2.52 13.87 15.44
N GLY A 149 -2.11 14.12 16.69
CA GLY A 149 -0.89 14.85 17.00
C GLY A 149 0.31 13.91 17.14
N VAL A 150 1.47 14.31 16.61
CA VAL A 150 2.72 13.56 16.70
C VAL A 150 3.70 14.31 17.61
N PRO A 151 4.15 13.71 18.73
CA PRO A 151 5.13 14.35 19.62
C PRO A 151 6.43 14.67 18.89
N VAL A 152 7.00 15.86 19.11
CA VAL A 152 8.22 16.30 18.41
C VAL A 152 9.43 15.42 18.74
N HIS A 153 9.53 14.94 19.98
CA HIS A 153 10.68 14.17 20.47
C HIS A 153 10.60 12.67 20.16
N ASP A 154 9.52 12.20 19.56
CA ASP A 154 9.37 10.79 19.18
C ASP A 154 9.90 10.56 17.77
N SER A 155 11.16 10.11 17.67
CA SER A 155 11.79 9.82 16.38
C SER A 155 11.10 8.71 15.61
N GLU A 156 10.55 7.68 16.29
CA GLU A 156 9.88 6.58 15.61
C GLU A 156 8.57 7.06 14.96
N CYS A 157 7.78 7.85 15.67
CA CYS A 157 6.58 8.45 15.10
C CYS A 157 6.92 9.45 13.98
N ASN A 158 7.97 10.26 14.14
CA ASN A 158 8.41 11.19 13.10
C ASN A 158 8.80 10.46 11.81
N ASP A 159 9.58 9.38 11.93
CA ASP A 159 10.02 8.59 10.79
C ASP A 159 8.83 7.88 10.12
N ALA A 160 7.88 7.38 10.91
CA ALA A 160 6.64 6.77 10.39
C ALA A 160 5.79 7.77 9.59
N VAL A 161 5.69 9.02 10.04
CA VAL A 161 4.97 10.09 9.32
C VAL A 161 5.67 10.42 8.00
N ILE A 162 7.00 10.59 8.02
CA ILE A 162 7.77 10.85 6.80
C ILE A 162 7.61 9.70 5.82
N PHE A 163 7.77 8.46 6.27
CA PHE A 163 7.62 7.28 5.44
C PHE A 163 6.20 7.17 4.86
N GLY A 164 5.16 7.38 5.68
CA GLY A 164 3.77 7.40 5.22
C GLY A 164 3.49 8.49 4.18
N GLY A 165 4.04 9.69 4.37
CA GLY A 165 3.94 10.79 3.41
C GLY A 165 4.62 10.48 2.08
N LEU A 166 5.80 9.85 2.11
CA LEU A 166 6.52 9.41 0.91
C LEU A 166 5.77 8.34 0.14
N VAL A 167 5.24 7.34 0.85
CA VAL A 167 4.43 6.27 0.27
C VAL A 167 3.16 6.86 -0.36
N SER A 168 2.46 7.74 0.35
CA SER A 168 1.25 8.40 -0.16
C SER A 168 1.53 9.20 -1.44
N TRP A 169 2.62 9.98 -1.45
CA TRP A 169 3.03 10.73 -2.64
C TRP A 169 3.36 9.80 -3.80
N PHE A 170 4.17 8.76 -3.57
CA PHE A 170 4.53 7.78 -4.59
C PHE A 170 3.29 7.09 -5.18
N LEU A 171 2.34 6.69 -4.33
CA LEU A 171 1.09 6.05 -4.78
C LEU A 171 0.24 7.02 -5.60
N GLY A 172 0.20 8.30 -5.26
CA GLY A 172 -0.46 9.33 -6.06
C GLY A 172 0.17 9.47 -7.45
N GLU A 173 1.50 9.54 -7.53
CA GLU A 173 2.24 9.68 -8.79
C GLU A 173 2.08 8.45 -9.69
N ILE A 174 2.22 7.23 -9.15
CA ILE A 174 2.08 6.01 -9.95
C ILE A 174 0.64 5.82 -10.42
N THR A 175 -0.35 6.20 -9.61
CA THR A 175 -1.77 6.19 -10.01
C THR A 175 -2.00 7.14 -11.17
N SER A 176 -1.42 8.34 -11.14
CA SER A 176 -1.49 9.29 -12.26
C SER A 176 -0.85 8.72 -13.53
N GLU A 177 0.35 8.15 -13.44
CA GLU A 177 1.04 7.53 -14.60
C GLU A 177 0.27 6.34 -15.18
N LEU A 178 -0.31 5.49 -14.31
CA LEU A 178 -1.13 4.36 -14.73
C LEU A 178 -2.45 4.83 -15.34
N SER A 179 -3.10 5.86 -14.79
CA SER A 179 -4.31 6.45 -15.38
C SER A 179 -4.07 6.91 -16.80
N HIS A 180 -3.02 7.72 -17.02
CA HIS A 180 -2.69 8.22 -18.36
C HIS A 180 -2.40 7.08 -19.35
N PHE A 181 -1.75 6.02 -18.88
CA PHE A 181 -1.50 4.85 -19.71
C PHE A 181 -2.80 4.08 -20.03
N LEU A 182 -3.68 3.87 -19.06
CA LEU A 182 -4.93 3.15 -19.27
C LEU A 182 -5.93 3.93 -20.13
N ASP A 183 -5.97 5.26 -19.98
CA ASP A 183 -6.74 6.16 -20.86
C ASP A 183 -6.27 6.03 -22.31
N SER A 184 -4.96 5.93 -22.54
CA SER A 184 -4.40 5.70 -23.89
C SER A 184 -4.81 4.36 -24.49
N LEU A 185 -5.18 3.39 -23.65
CA LEU A 185 -5.66 2.06 -24.03
C LEU A 185 -7.20 1.93 -23.98
N SER A 186 -7.93 3.02 -23.70
CA SER A 186 -9.39 3.02 -23.48
C SER A 186 -9.86 2.05 -22.38
N LEU A 187 -9.00 1.72 -21.41
CA LEU A 187 -9.32 0.90 -20.24
C LEU A 187 -9.71 1.81 -19.07
N ARG A 188 -10.88 1.55 -18.46
CA ARG A 188 -11.52 2.50 -17.52
C ARG A 188 -11.32 2.22 -16.02
N HIS A 189 -10.53 1.21 -15.66
CA HIS A 189 -10.31 0.87 -14.25
C HIS A 189 -8.82 0.72 -13.94
N ILE A 190 -8.37 1.41 -12.89
CA ILE A 190 -7.02 1.30 -12.31
C ILE A 190 -7.14 0.46 -11.04
N PRO A 191 -6.88 -0.85 -11.09
CA PRO A 191 -6.85 -1.66 -9.89
C PRO A 191 -5.48 -1.56 -9.22
N ILE A 192 -5.36 -0.73 -8.19
CA ILE A 192 -4.22 -0.74 -7.26
C ILE A 192 -4.71 -1.30 -5.93
N VAL A 193 -4.05 -2.36 -5.44
CA VAL A 193 -4.28 -2.87 -4.09
C VAL A 193 -3.09 -2.50 -3.21
N TYR A 194 -3.38 -1.87 -2.08
CA TYR A 194 -2.39 -1.47 -1.08
C TYR A 194 -2.57 -2.27 0.21
N CYS A 195 -1.48 -2.79 0.77
CA CYS A 195 -1.46 -3.42 2.09
C CYS A 195 -0.32 -2.82 2.93
N GLY A 196 -0.65 -2.11 4.01
CA GLY A 196 0.34 -1.46 4.89
C GLY A 196 0.43 -2.12 6.25
N GLN A 197 1.63 -2.46 6.72
CA GLN A 197 1.88 -2.92 8.09
C GLN A 197 3.03 -2.15 8.76
N LEU A 198 2.69 -1.29 9.73
CA LEU A 198 3.65 -0.55 10.55
C LEU A 198 3.88 -1.26 11.90
N ARG A 199 5.08 -1.05 12.45
CA ARG A 199 5.50 -1.59 13.76
C ARG A 199 4.70 -0.94 14.89
N GLN A 200 4.25 -1.74 15.85
CA GLN A 200 3.77 -1.26 17.16
C GLN A 200 4.98 -1.09 18.09
N SER A 201 5.22 0.12 18.60
CA SER A 201 5.92 0.30 19.88
C SER A 201 4.88 0.45 21.00
N GLY A 202 5.28 0.17 22.24
CA GLY A 202 4.42 -0.25 23.37
C GLY A 202 3.14 0.56 23.66
N GLU A 203 2.19 -0.17 24.26
CA GLU A 203 0.87 0.25 24.80
C GLU A 203 0.21 1.51 24.21
N GLN A 204 -0.82 1.25 23.39
CA GLN A 204 -1.77 2.19 22.79
C GLN A 204 -1.25 2.94 21.56
N PHE A 205 -1.51 2.40 20.37
CA PHE A 205 -2.24 3.01 19.26
C PHE A 205 -2.08 2.09 18.03
N GLY A 206 -3.16 1.40 17.66
CA GLY A 206 -3.20 0.56 16.48
C GLY A 206 -3.48 1.40 15.24
N TYR A 207 -2.48 1.68 14.40
CA TYR A 207 -2.70 2.28 13.10
C TYR A 207 -2.80 1.18 12.04
N HIS A 208 -4.05 0.82 11.70
CA HIS A 208 -4.37 0.01 10.53
C HIS A 208 -4.79 0.97 9.42
N TRP A 209 -3.88 1.31 8.51
CA TRP A 209 -4.22 2.08 7.31
C TRP A 209 -4.70 1.11 6.24
N PHE A 210 -6.01 0.84 6.21
CA PHE A 210 -6.69 0.34 5.02
C PHE A 210 -7.05 1.56 4.17
N ILE A 211 -6.33 1.77 3.07
CA ILE A 211 -6.78 2.69 2.02
C ILE A 211 -7.30 1.81 0.89
N ASP A 212 -8.62 1.66 0.85
CA ASP A 212 -9.34 1.06 -0.26
C ASP A 212 -9.41 2.13 -1.36
N CYS A 213 -8.54 2.07 -2.37
CA CYS A 213 -8.70 2.89 -3.57
C CYS A 213 -9.85 2.29 -4.41
N GLN A 214 -11.05 2.82 -4.22
CA GLN A 214 -12.20 2.58 -5.10
C GLN A 214 -12.12 3.44 -6.37
#